data_AF-A0A820JHC8-F1
#
_entry.id   AF-A0A820JHC8-F1
#
_cell.length_a   1.000
_cell.length_b   1.000
_cell.length_c   1.000
_cell.angle_alpha   90.00
_cell.angle_beta   90.00
_cell.angle_gamma   90.00
#
_symmetry.space_group_name_H-M   'P 1'
#
loop_
_entity.id
_entity.type
_entity.pdbx_description
1 polymer ?
#
loop_
_entity_poly.entity_id
_entity_poly.type
_entity_poly.pdbx_seq_one_letter_code
_entity_poly.pdbx_strand_id
1 'polypeptide(L)'
;MRLHPYTSIIGKSSNYYLDWAIKEWNWFENSGMVNNYYLINDGLTSQDKSSIKNFISSNDNKCINNNGTTWTYNQGVILSGLALLCNATNNITLLNIAQNIADATIEKLIYSNKILKEPCEPNCDNDQKLFKGIFIRHLGYLIPFIKNSSYKNKFISFIQNNTISILTKSRCEIDGLFGLLWNNNSSSSCQSVRNTATTSAALDLFTTLVKTKQSTTVITSSKFILLGLGNCIDEKNSSM
;
A
#
# COMPACT_ATOMS: atom_id res chain seq x y z
N MET A 1 18.40 10.63 -6.08
CA MET A 1 16.99 11.06 -6.24
C MET A 1 16.97 12.58 -6.25
N ARG A 2 16.60 13.23 -7.36
CA ARG A 2 16.48 14.71 -7.39
C ARG A 2 15.07 15.02 -6.88
N LEU A 3 14.96 15.45 -5.62
CA LEU A 3 13.70 15.81 -4.97
C LEU A 3 13.16 17.11 -5.60
N HIS A 4 12.55 16.92 -6.76
CA HIS A 4 11.74 17.82 -7.55
C HIS A 4 12.38 19.12 -8.11
N PRO A 5 12.38 19.34 -9.45
CA PRO A 5 12.78 20.62 -10.06
C PRO A 5 11.78 21.77 -9.85
N TYR A 6 10.69 21.55 -9.10
CA TYR A 6 9.62 22.54 -8.91
C TYR A 6 9.71 23.27 -7.56
N THR A 7 10.61 22.89 -6.66
CA THR A 7 10.84 23.64 -5.40
C THR A 7 11.28 25.07 -5.68
N SER A 8 12.13 25.27 -6.69
CA SER A 8 12.56 26.58 -7.17
C SER A 8 11.40 27.40 -7.76
N ILE A 9 10.43 26.77 -8.42
CA ILE A 9 9.25 27.44 -9.01
C ILE A 9 8.36 28.07 -7.93
N ILE A 10 8.32 27.47 -6.74
CA ILE A 10 7.53 27.97 -5.59
C ILE A 10 8.41 28.65 -4.51
N GLY A 11 9.65 29.01 -4.84
CA GLY A 11 10.56 29.71 -3.93
C GLY A 11 10.95 28.91 -2.67
N LYS A 12 10.98 27.58 -2.75
CA LYS A 12 11.37 26.68 -1.65
C LYS A 12 12.75 26.07 -1.88
N SER A 13 13.40 25.63 -0.78
CA SER A 13 14.67 24.92 -0.84
C SER A 13 14.53 23.57 -1.56
N SER A 14 15.63 23.05 -2.10
CA SER A 14 15.65 21.74 -2.77
C SER A 14 15.19 20.59 -1.87
N ASN A 15 15.34 20.73 -0.55
CA ASN A 15 15.01 19.69 0.43
C ASN A 15 13.60 19.82 1.00
N TYR A 16 12.84 20.87 0.64
CA TYR A 16 11.55 21.18 1.26
C TYR A 16 10.59 19.99 1.37
N TYR A 17 10.41 19.23 0.28
CA TYR A 17 9.52 18.06 0.29
C TYR A 17 10.08 16.88 1.08
N LEU A 18 11.40 16.71 1.11
CA LEU A 18 12.04 15.68 1.92
C LEU A 18 11.88 15.99 3.42
N ASP A 19 12.11 17.25 3.80
CA ASP A 19 11.96 17.69 5.19
C ASP A 19 10.51 17.46 5.69
N TRP A 20 9.51 17.69 4.84
CA TRP A 20 8.11 17.40 5.16
C TRP A 20 7.83 15.90 5.22
N ALA A 21 8.33 15.10 4.28
CA ALA A 21 8.17 13.65 4.31
C ALA A 21 8.77 13.03 5.59
N ILE A 22 9.94 13.51 6.03
CA ILE A 22 10.57 13.10 7.29
C ILE A 22 9.69 13.48 8.48
N LYS A 23 9.18 14.73 8.52
CA LYS A 23 8.31 15.19 9.61
C LYS A 23 7.01 14.38 9.69
N GLU A 24 6.37 14.14 8.55
CA GLU A 24 5.13 13.37 8.45
C GLU A 24 5.35 11.92 8.88
N TRP A 25 6.42 11.27 8.40
CA TRP A 25 6.76 9.92 8.83
C TRP A 25 7.01 9.86 10.33
N ASN A 26 7.82 10.76 10.89
CA ASN A 26 8.10 10.78 12.33
C ASN A 26 6.81 10.95 13.14
N TRP A 27 5.88 11.81 12.71
CA TRP A 27 4.58 11.94 13.37
C TRP A 27 3.75 10.65 13.25
N PHE A 28 3.68 10.07 12.04
CA PHE A 28 2.88 8.89 11.77
C PHE A 28 3.37 7.67 12.56
N GLU A 29 4.68 7.42 12.58
CA GLU A 29 5.30 6.34 13.36
C GLU A 29 5.00 6.47 14.86
N ASN A 30 5.00 7.71 15.38
CA ASN A 30 4.71 7.99 16.80
C ASN A 30 3.21 8.14 17.11
N SER A 31 2.32 8.07 16.11
CA SER A 31 0.87 8.21 16.30
C SER A 31 0.23 7.00 17.01
N GLY A 32 0.93 5.86 17.01
CA GLY A 32 0.42 4.58 17.50
C GLY A 32 -0.58 3.89 16.57
N MET A 33 -0.81 4.41 15.34
CA MET A 33 -1.75 3.80 14.38
C MET A 33 -1.26 2.48 13.78
N VAL A 34 0.06 2.23 13.74
CA VAL A 34 0.62 0.92 13.41
C VAL A 34 0.46 0.01 14.64
N ASN A 35 -0.43 -0.98 14.55
CA ASN A 35 -0.69 -1.89 15.66
C ASN A 35 0.32 -3.04 15.74
N ASN A 36 0.16 -3.89 16.75
CA ASN A 36 1.06 -5.02 17.04
C ASN A 36 1.08 -6.11 15.95
N TYR A 37 0.19 -6.04 14.96
CA TYR A 37 0.19 -6.92 13.79
C TYR A 37 0.85 -6.27 12.56
N TYR A 38 1.46 -5.09 12.70
CA TYR A 38 1.94 -4.26 11.58
C TYR A 38 0.83 -3.82 10.61
N LEU A 39 -0.41 -3.72 11.08
CA LEU A 39 -1.50 -3.10 10.31
C LEU A 39 -1.77 -1.70 10.85
N ILE A 40 -2.13 -0.79 9.95
CA ILE A 40 -2.49 0.60 10.21
C ILE A 40 -3.98 0.68 10.49
N ASN A 41 -4.34 1.06 11.70
CA ASN A 41 -5.70 1.43 12.07
C ASN A 41 -6.15 2.72 11.38
N ASP A 42 -7.46 2.88 11.25
CA ASP A 42 -8.08 3.90 10.41
C ASP A 42 -7.72 5.35 10.76
N GLY A 43 -7.48 5.64 12.04
CA GLY A 43 -7.16 7.01 12.41
C GLY A 43 -6.95 7.24 13.90
N LEU A 44 -7.01 8.51 14.25
CA LEU A 44 -6.91 8.98 15.62
C LEU A 44 -8.26 9.50 16.08
N THR A 45 -8.59 9.27 17.34
CA THR A 45 -9.75 9.87 18.00
C THR A 45 -9.30 10.75 19.16
N SER A 46 -10.09 11.78 19.44
CA SER A 46 -10.05 12.43 20.75
C SER A 46 -10.87 11.56 21.69
N GLN A 47 -10.24 10.63 22.41
CA GLN A 47 -10.97 10.02 23.53
C GLN A 47 -11.14 11.08 24.60
N ASP A 48 -12.40 11.40 24.85
CA ASP A 48 -12.84 12.05 26.06
C ASP A 48 -12.41 11.18 27.25
N LYS A 49 -11.46 11.65 28.07
CA LYS A 49 -10.98 10.93 29.25
C LYS A 49 -12.06 10.83 30.36
N SER A 50 -13.32 11.12 30.06
CA SER A 50 -14.44 11.01 30.98
C SER A 50 -14.69 9.56 31.44
N SER A 51 -14.28 8.57 30.66
CA SER A 51 -14.24 7.15 31.07
C SER A 51 -12.92 6.73 31.75
N ILE A 52 -11.86 7.54 31.65
CA ILE A 52 -10.66 7.46 32.50
C ILE A 52 -10.86 8.45 33.67
N LYS A 53 -11.78 8.10 34.57
CA LYS A 53 -11.89 8.77 35.87
C LYS A 53 -10.51 8.68 36.55
N ASN A 54 -9.75 9.79 36.55
CA ASN A 54 -8.94 10.29 37.67
C ASN A 54 -7.56 10.88 37.33
N PHE A 55 -7.10 11.14 36.10
CA PHE A 55 -5.69 11.60 35.99
C PHE A 55 -5.24 12.66 34.98
N ILE A 56 -6.05 13.24 34.08
CA ILE A 56 -5.49 14.30 33.20
C ILE A 56 -6.45 15.47 32.98
N SER A 57 -5.92 16.67 33.26
CA SER A 57 -6.48 18.01 32.99
C SER A 57 -7.08 18.14 31.58
N SER A 58 -8.23 18.81 31.52
CA SER A 58 -9.19 18.92 30.41
C SER A 58 -8.73 19.74 29.19
N ASN A 59 -7.43 20.06 29.06
CA ASN A 59 -6.89 20.85 27.95
C ASN A 59 -5.99 20.04 26.99
N ASP A 60 -5.73 18.75 27.27
CA ASP A 60 -4.95 17.85 26.42
C ASP A 60 -5.85 16.82 25.74
N ASN A 61 -6.48 17.21 24.62
CA ASN A 61 -7.07 16.27 23.67
C ASN A 61 -5.95 15.44 23.04
N LYS A 62 -5.51 14.38 23.72
CA LYS A 62 -4.50 13.45 23.17
C LYS A 62 -5.15 12.70 22.01
N CYS A 63 -4.64 12.91 20.80
CA CYS A 63 -4.94 12.07 19.65
C CYS A 63 -4.42 10.66 19.97
N ILE A 64 -5.33 9.71 20.09
CA ILE A 64 -4.98 8.31 20.34
C ILE A 64 -5.46 7.45 19.17
N ASN A 65 -4.76 6.35 18.92
CA ASN A 65 -5.21 5.36 17.94
C ASN A 65 -6.66 4.95 18.24
N ASN A 66 -7.54 5.09 17.24
CA ASN A 66 -8.95 4.72 17.35
C ASN A 66 -9.18 3.20 17.40
N ASN A 67 -8.14 2.38 17.18
CA ASN A 67 -8.21 0.94 17.01
C ASN A 67 -9.24 0.51 15.95
N GLY A 68 -9.47 1.39 14.97
CA GLY A 68 -10.47 1.24 13.94
C GLY A 68 -10.07 0.23 12.86
N THR A 69 -10.93 0.08 11.87
CA THR A 69 -10.77 -0.87 10.78
C THR A 69 -9.43 -0.71 10.06
N THR A 70 -8.74 -1.81 9.81
CA THR A 70 -7.52 -1.83 9.00
C THR A 70 -7.90 -2.00 7.53
N TRP A 71 -8.14 -0.89 6.83
CA TRP A 71 -8.44 -0.88 5.39
C TRP A 71 -7.20 -1.14 4.55
N THR A 72 -7.32 -1.84 3.42
CA THR A 72 -6.15 -2.18 2.60
C THR A 72 -5.41 -0.94 2.08
N TYR A 73 -6.12 0.15 1.75
CA TYR A 73 -5.48 1.35 1.20
C TYR A 73 -4.54 2.04 2.19
N ASN A 74 -4.91 2.09 3.48
CA ASN A 74 -4.05 2.60 4.56
C ASN A 74 -2.73 1.82 4.60
N GLN A 75 -2.81 0.51 4.38
CA GLN A 75 -1.62 -0.35 4.32
C GLN A 75 -0.81 -0.15 3.05
N GLY A 76 -1.46 0.28 1.96
CA GLY A 76 -0.86 0.48 0.65
C GLY A 76 -0.10 1.79 0.52
N VAL A 77 -0.77 2.92 0.75
CA VAL A 77 -0.22 4.25 0.45
C VAL A 77 1.13 4.50 1.12
N ILE A 78 1.31 3.95 2.32
CA ILE A 78 2.54 4.07 3.10
C ILE A 78 3.72 3.30 2.49
N LEU A 79 3.47 2.19 1.77
CA LEU A 79 4.54 1.30 1.28
C LEU A 79 5.50 2.01 0.34
N SER A 80 4.95 2.67 -0.68
CA SER A 80 5.78 3.39 -1.64
C SER A 80 6.38 4.65 -1.03
N GLY A 81 5.67 5.30 -0.10
CA GLY A 81 6.18 6.46 0.63
C GLY A 81 7.44 6.10 1.42
N LEU A 82 7.38 5.03 2.20
CA LEU A 82 8.51 4.49 2.96
C LEU A 82 9.65 4.02 2.06
N ALA A 83 9.37 3.33 0.95
CA ALA A 83 10.40 2.90 0.01
C ALA A 83 11.13 4.09 -0.64
N LEU A 84 10.39 5.12 -1.06
CA LEU A 84 10.97 6.35 -1.60
C LEU A 84 11.74 7.13 -0.54
N LEU A 85 11.25 7.19 0.70
CA LEU A 85 11.92 7.87 1.80
C LEU A 85 13.20 7.14 2.23
N CYS A 86 13.19 5.80 2.24
CA CYS A 86 14.38 4.96 2.42
C CYS A 86 15.45 5.32 1.38
N ASN A 87 15.07 5.42 0.10
CA ASN A 87 16.00 5.77 -0.97
C ASN A 87 16.48 7.23 -0.92
N ALA A 88 15.70 8.13 -0.32
CA ALA A 88 16.09 9.52 -0.15
C ALA A 88 17.01 9.75 1.06
N THR A 89 16.88 8.93 2.10
CA THR A 89 17.59 9.10 3.39
C THR A 89 18.65 8.04 3.66
N ASN A 90 18.71 6.98 2.84
CA ASN A 90 19.49 5.76 3.07
C ASN A 90 19.14 5.03 4.39
N ASN A 91 17.97 5.30 4.98
CA ASN A 91 17.52 4.64 6.19
C ASN A 91 16.77 3.34 5.87
N ILE A 92 17.46 2.21 5.98
CA ILE A 92 16.93 0.87 5.66
C ILE A 92 15.77 0.44 6.57
N THR A 93 15.63 1.01 7.77
CA THR A 93 14.55 0.64 8.69
C THR A 93 13.17 0.95 8.10
N LEU A 94 13.07 2.02 7.29
CA LEU A 94 11.85 2.41 6.58
C LEU A 94 11.39 1.32 5.61
N LEU A 95 12.34 0.69 4.91
CA LEU A 95 12.04 -0.41 4.00
C LEU A 95 11.57 -1.65 4.78
N ASN A 96 12.18 -1.96 5.92
CA ASN A 96 11.76 -3.08 6.77
C ASN A 96 10.34 -2.88 7.29
N ILE A 97 9.96 -1.66 7.68
CA ILE A 97 8.60 -1.35 8.12
C ILE A 97 7.60 -1.53 6.98
N ALA A 98 7.91 -1.03 5.78
CA ALA A 98 7.07 -1.24 4.61
C ALA A 98 6.87 -2.74 4.29
N GLN A 99 7.94 -3.52 4.38
CA GLN A 99 7.90 -4.97 4.17
C GLN A 99 7.01 -5.67 5.22
N ASN A 100 7.12 -5.31 6.50
CA ASN A 100 6.28 -5.86 7.55
C ASN A 100 4.79 -5.53 7.36
N ILE A 101 4.46 -4.29 6.94
CA ILE A 101 3.08 -3.88 6.64
C ILE A 101 2.53 -4.66 5.44
N ALA A 102 3.33 -4.81 4.39
CA ALA A 102 2.94 -5.57 3.21
C ALA A 102 2.69 -7.05 3.55
N ASP A 103 3.55 -7.65 4.37
CA ASP A 103 3.40 -9.03 4.85
C ASP A 103 2.12 -9.20 5.69
N ALA A 104 1.93 -8.34 6.69
CA ALA A 104 0.73 -8.36 7.50
C ALA A 104 -0.54 -8.24 6.65
N THR A 105 -0.52 -7.40 5.61
CA THR A 105 -1.67 -7.22 4.73
C THR A 105 -1.99 -8.48 3.93
N ILE A 106 -0.99 -9.10 3.29
CA ILE A 106 -1.21 -10.31 2.48
C ILE A 106 -1.46 -11.57 3.32
N GLU A 107 -1.26 -11.50 4.63
CA GLU A 107 -1.55 -12.59 5.57
C GLU A 107 -2.87 -12.43 6.32
N LYS A 108 -3.28 -11.19 6.61
CA LYS A 108 -4.44 -10.90 7.47
C LYS A 108 -5.65 -10.36 6.70
N LEU A 109 -5.45 -9.61 5.62
CA LEU A 109 -6.53 -9.01 4.82
C LEU A 109 -6.84 -9.85 3.58
N ILE A 110 -7.00 -11.15 3.80
CA ILE A 110 -7.24 -12.13 2.74
C ILE A 110 -8.40 -13.07 3.10
N TYR A 111 -9.00 -13.65 2.08
CA TYR A 111 -9.82 -14.85 2.22
C TYR A 111 -8.97 -16.08 2.53
N SER A 112 -9.61 -17.18 2.94
CA SER A 112 -8.95 -18.47 3.20
C SER A 112 -8.16 -19.00 1.98
N ASN A 113 -8.60 -18.66 0.77
CA ASN A 113 -7.92 -18.99 -0.49
C ASN A 113 -6.84 -17.97 -0.90
N LYS A 114 -6.36 -17.13 0.02
CA LYS A 114 -5.23 -16.20 -0.17
C LYS A 114 -5.50 -15.05 -1.16
N ILE A 115 -6.77 -14.73 -1.42
CA ILE A 115 -7.18 -13.60 -2.26
C ILE A 115 -7.43 -12.37 -1.39
N LEU A 116 -6.95 -11.21 -1.84
CA LEU A 116 -7.07 -9.92 -1.15
C LEU A 116 -8.54 -9.54 -0.93
N LYS A 117 -8.84 -9.08 0.29
CA LYS A 117 -10.19 -8.83 0.78
C LYS A 117 -10.26 -7.49 1.50
N GLU A 118 -11.30 -6.69 1.24
CA GLU A 118 -11.67 -5.62 2.17
C GLU A 118 -12.47 -6.14 3.38
N PRO A 119 -12.26 -5.57 4.59
CA PRO A 119 -13.03 -5.91 5.77
C PRO A 119 -14.56 -5.83 5.59
N CYS A 120 -15.04 -4.93 4.72
CA CYS A 120 -16.47 -4.72 4.44
C CYS A 120 -17.08 -5.71 3.44
N GLU A 121 -16.30 -6.52 2.73
CA GLU A 121 -16.83 -7.39 1.66
C GLU A 121 -17.87 -8.40 2.21
N PRO A 122 -19.06 -8.53 1.58
CA PRO A 122 -19.45 -8.01 0.26
C PRO A 122 -20.14 -6.62 0.25
N ASN A 123 -20.32 -5.96 1.39
CA ASN A 123 -21.21 -4.80 1.57
C ASN A 123 -20.45 -3.47 1.63
N CYS A 124 -19.40 -3.33 0.83
CA CYS A 124 -18.58 -2.12 0.81
C CYS A 124 -19.31 -0.94 0.16
N ASP A 125 -19.03 0.27 0.66
CA ASP A 125 -19.44 1.51 0.02
C ASP A 125 -18.61 1.80 -1.26
N ASN A 126 -18.82 2.97 -1.88
CA ASN A 126 -18.15 3.29 -3.14
C ASN A 126 -16.66 3.60 -2.99
N ASP A 127 -16.22 4.12 -1.85
CA ASP A 127 -14.82 4.42 -1.61
C ASP A 127 -14.05 3.13 -1.32
N GLN A 128 -14.62 2.30 -0.44
CA GLN A 128 -14.02 1.04 0.00
C GLN A 128 -13.79 0.06 -1.16
N LYS A 129 -14.63 0.12 -2.22
CA LYS A 129 -14.46 -0.70 -3.44
C LYS A 129 -13.14 -0.42 -4.18
N LEU A 130 -12.50 0.74 -3.98
CA LEU A 130 -11.21 1.09 -4.60
C LEU A 130 -10.00 0.56 -3.81
N PHE A 131 -10.15 0.37 -2.50
CA PHE A 131 -9.02 0.33 -1.58
C PHE A 131 -7.98 -0.74 -1.90
N LYS A 132 -8.41 -1.97 -2.21
CA LYS A 132 -7.48 -3.04 -2.57
C LYS A 132 -6.73 -2.81 -3.86
N GLY A 133 -7.30 -2.06 -4.80
CA GLY A 133 -6.59 -1.60 -5.98
C GLY A 133 -5.43 -0.68 -5.61
N ILE A 134 -5.70 0.29 -4.74
CA ILE A 134 -4.69 1.20 -4.19
C ILE A 134 -3.57 0.39 -3.51
N PHE A 135 -3.93 -0.55 -2.63
CA PHE A 135 -2.94 -1.44 -2.00
C PHE A 135 -2.04 -2.14 -3.02
N ILE A 136 -2.61 -2.81 -4.02
CA ILE A 136 -1.85 -3.54 -5.02
C ILE A 136 -0.94 -2.61 -5.82
N ARG A 137 -1.41 -1.42 -6.21
CA ARG A 137 -0.59 -0.44 -6.93
C ARG A 137 0.65 -0.05 -6.13
N HIS A 138 0.48 0.25 -4.85
CA HIS A 138 1.60 0.65 -3.99
C HIS A 138 2.51 -0.53 -3.62
N LEU A 139 1.98 -1.75 -3.49
CA LEU A 139 2.78 -2.97 -3.39
C LEU A 139 3.66 -3.15 -4.65
N GLY A 140 3.11 -2.87 -5.83
CA GLY A 140 3.84 -2.82 -7.09
C GLY A 140 5.01 -1.83 -7.09
N TYR A 141 4.86 -0.69 -6.41
CA TYR A 141 5.94 0.30 -6.24
C TYR A 141 6.97 -0.07 -5.19
N LEU A 142 6.61 -0.88 -4.19
CA LEU A 142 7.55 -1.41 -3.19
C LEU A 142 8.48 -2.47 -3.78
N ILE A 143 7.96 -3.37 -4.63
CA ILE A 143 8.66 -4.54 -5.18
C ILE A 143 10.05 -4.23 -5.76
N PRO A 144 10.27 -3.16 -6.55
CA PRO A 144 11.59 -2.82 -7.09
C PRO A 144 12.67 -2.53 -6.03
N PHE A 145 12.29 -2.13 -4.81
CA PHE A 145 13.22 -1.86 -3.71
C PHE A 145 13.64 -3.11 -2.94
N ILE A 146 12.97 -4.25 -3.19
CA ILE A 146 13.25 -5.52 -2.52
C ILE A 146 14.35 -6.27 -3.27
N LYS A 147 15.49 -6.45 -2.61
CA LYS A 147 16.66 -7.16 -3.17
C LYS A 147 16.57 -8.69 -3.07
N ASN A 148 16.03 -9.23 -1.98
CA ASN A 148 15.92 -10.66 -1.80
C ASN A 148 14.91 -11.24 -2.80
N SER A 149 15.38 -12.03 -3.77
CA SER A 149 14.56 -12.57 -4.86
C SER A 149 13.42 -13.48 -4.38
N SER A 150 13.66 -14.31 -3.35
CA SER A 150 12.63 -15.19 -2.79
C SER A 150 11.52 -14.36 -2.14
N TYR A 151 11.91 -13.38 -1.33
CA TYR A 151 10.99 -12.47 -0.67
C TYR A 151 10.20 -11.60 -1.67
N LYS A 152 10.86 -11.12 -2.72
CA LYS A 152 10.23 -10.42 -3.84
C LYS A 152 9.19 -11.31 -4.56
N ASN A 153 9.55 -12.57 -4.83
CA ASN A 153 8.67 -13.51 -5.52
C ASN A 153 7.39 -13.79 -4.75
N LYS A 154 7.41 -13.77 -3.41
CA LYS A 154 6.21 -13.86 -2.57
C LYS A 154 5.13 -12.86 -2.99
N PHE A 155 5.49 -11.58 -3.13
CA PHE A 155 4.54 -10.53 -3.52
C PHE A 155 4.11 -10.64 -4.99
N ILE A 156 5.03 -11.00 -5.88
CA ILE A 156 4.71 -11.23 -7.30
C ILE A 156 3.71 -12.37 -7.44
N SER A 157 3.92 -13.50 -6.75
CA SER A 157 2.98 -14.62 -6.74
C SER A 157 1.63 -14.24 -6.14
N PHE A 158 1.60 -13.41 -5.09
CA PHE A 158 0.35 -12.88 -4.55
C PHE A 158 -0.44 -12.07 -5.59
N ILE A 159 0.22 -11.15 -6.31
CA ILE A 159 -0.38 -10.35 -7.40
C ILE A 159 -0.89 -11.26 -8.53
N GLN A 160 -0.10 -12.27 -8.91
CA GLN A 160 -0.47 -13.25 -9.94
C GLN A 160 -1.72 -14.04 -9.55
N ASN A 161 -1.77 -14.57 -8.33
CA ASN A 161 -2.91 -15.34 -7.83
C ASN A 161 -4.20 -14.51 -7.77
N ASN A 162 -4.11 -13.26 -7.30
CA ASN A 162 -5.24 -12.33 -7.34
C ASN A 162 -5.70 -12.04 -8.77
N THR A 163 -4.76 -11.89 -9.71
CA THR A 163 -5.07 -11.66 -11.13
C THR A 163 -5.78 -12.85 -11.76
N ILE A 164 -5.31 -14.08 -11.51
CA ILE A 164 -5.96 -15.30 -12.01
C ILE A 164 -7.36 -15.43 -11.42
N SER A 165 -7.50 -15.18 -10.12
CA SER A 165 -8.80 -15.25 -9.45
C SER A 165 -9.78 -14.25 -10.06
N ILE A 166 -9.44 -12.97 -10.15
CA ILE A 166 -10.38 -11.96 -10.65
C ILE A 166 -10.80 -12.22 -12.12
N LEU A 167 -9.88 -12.68 -12.97
CA LEU A 167 -10.16 -12.99 -14.37
C LEU A 167 -11.11 -14.18 -14.53
N THR A 168 -10.98 -15.19 -13.67
CA THR A 168 -11.78 -16.42 -13.76
C THR A 168 -13.07 -16.36 -12.95
N LYS A 169 -13.16 -15.48 -11.96
CA LYS A 169 -14.23 -15.48 -10.95
C LYS A 169 -15.04 -14.20 -10.84
N SER A 170 -14.48 -13.05 -11.20
CA SER A 170 -15.09 -11.74 -10.91
C SER A 170 -15.32 -10.88 -12.16
N ARG A 171 -14.84 -11.32 -13.33
CA ARG A 171 -15.17 -10.70 -14.61
C ARG A 171 -16.62 -11.02 -14.98
N CYS A 172 -17.42 -10.00 -15.24
CA CYS A 172 -18.76 -10.15 -15.81
C CYS A 172 -18.66 -10.40 -17.31
N GLU A 173 -19.28 -11.46 -17.80
CA GLU A 173 -19.22 -11.87 -19.21
C GLU A 173 -20.01 -10.94 -20.14
N ILE A 174 -20.99 -10.21 -19.61
CA ILE A 174 -21.86 -9.32 -20.38
C ILE A 174 -21.12 -8.06 -20.84
N ASP A 175 -20.38 -7.42 -19.93
CA ASP A 175 -19.77 -6.09 -20.14
C ASP A 175 -18.24 -6.09 -19.98
N GLY A 176 -17.65 -7.19 -19.52
CA GLY A 176 -16.22 -7.30 -19.24
C GLY A 176 -15.75 -6.57 -17.97
N LEU A 177 -16.66 -5.95 -17.20
CA LEU A 177 -16.34 -5.24 -15.96
C LEU A 177 -16.08 -6.21 -14.81
N PHE A 178 -15.42 -5.72 -13.75
CA PHE A 178 -14.97 -6.55 -12.64
C PHE A 178 -15.73 -6.26 -11.35
N GLY A 179 -16.06 -7.31 -10.62
CA GLY A 179 -16.73 -7.30 -9.32
C GLY A 179 -15.84 -6.94 -8.14
N LEU A 180 -16.50 -6.61 -7.03
CA LEU A 180 -15.87 -6.39 -5.75
C LEU A 180 -15.23 -7.70 -5.25
N LEU A 181 -15.96 -8.82 -5.24
CA LEU A 181 -15.46 -10.09 -4.71
C LEU A 181 -14.48 -10.74 -5.69
N TRP A 182 -13.17 -10.65 -5.43
CA TRP A 182 -12.14 -11.18 -6.33
C TRP A 182 -12.04 -12.70 -6.31
N ASN A 183 -12.62 -13.36 -5.30
CA ASN A 183 -12.69 -14.81 -5.13
C ASN A 183 -14.09 -15.40 -5.35
N ASN A 184 -14.99 -14.67 -6.03
CA ASN A 184 -16.38 -15.11 -6.21
C ASN A 184 -16.47 -16.51 -6.87
N ASN A 185 -17.63 -17.17 -6.78
CA ASN A 185 -17.75 -18.54 -7.27
C ASN A 185 -18.15 -18.65 -8.75
N SER A 186 -18.60 -17.58 -9.40
CA SER A 186 -19.07 -17.61 -10.80
C SER A 186 -18.83 -16.28 -11.54
N SER A 187 -18.25 -16.36 -12.75
CA SER A 187 -18.16 -15.28 -13.75
C SER A 187 -19.45 -15.08 -14.55
N SER A 188 -20.25 -16.15 -14.68
CA SER A 188 -21.50 -16.16 -15.45
C SER A 188 -22.62 -15.35 -14.80
N SER A 189 -22.52 -15.09 -13.49
CA SER A 189 -23.42 -14.18 -12.76
C SER A 189 -22.68 -12.90 -12.37
N CYS A 190 -23.02 -11.85 -13.09
CA CYS A 190 -22.48 -10.51 -12.92
C CYS A 190 -22.85 -9.92 -11.54
N GLN A 191 -21.86 -9.71 -10.64
CA GLN A 191 -22.07 -9.14 -9.28
C GLN A 191 -22.79 -7.78 -9.30
N SER A 192 -23.92 -7.64 -8.61
CA SER A 192 -24.70 -6.38 -8.58
C SER A 192 -23.93 -5.15 -8.06
N VAL A 193 -22.90 -5.36 -7.25
CA VAL A 193 -22.08 -4.30 -6.65
C VAL A 193 -20.99 -3.73 -7.58
N ARG A 194 -20.90 -4.21 -8.84
CA ARG A 194 -19.97 -3.70 -9.87
C ARG A 194 -20.20 -2.23 -10.17
N ASN A 195 -19.13 -1.46 -10.26
CA ASN A 195 -19.14 -0.09 -10.74
C ASN A 195 -17.73 0.33 -11.21
N THR A 196 -17.55 1.62 -11.47
CA THR A 196 -16.24 2.19 -11.85
C THR A 196 -15.17 1.92 -10.80
N ALA A 197 -15.51 1.97 -9.51
CA ALA A 197 -14.56 1.73 -8.42
C ALA A 197 -14.02 0.29 -8.42
N THR A 198 -14.90 -0.72 -8.53
CA THR A 198 -14.47 -2.13 -8.57
C THR A 198 -13.62 -2.44 -9.80
N THR A 199 -13.99 -1.84 -10.95
CA THR A 199 -13.24 -2.00 -12.21
C THR A 199 -11.90 -1.29 -12.15
N SER A 200 -11.83 -0.10 -11.54
CA SER A 200 -10.57 0.62 -11.33
C SER A 200 -9.63 -0.19 -10.42
N ALA A 201 -10.14 -0.80 -9.36
CA ALA A 201 -9.33 -1.65 -8.49
C ALA A 201 -8.75 -2.87 -9.23
N ALA A 202 -9.53 -3.47 -10.13
CA ALA A 202 -9.05 -4.54 -11.01
C ALA A 202 -7.95 -4.05 -11.97
N LEU A 203 -8.09 -2.84 -12.52
CA LEU A 203 -7.09 -2.26 -13.42
C LEU A 203 -5.76 -1.98 -12.71
N ASP A 204 -5.78 -1.50 -11.46
CA ASP A 204 -4.59 -1.35 -10.64
C ASP A 204 -3.84 -2.68 -10.47
N LEU A 205 -4.57 -3.78 -10.30
CA LEU A 205 -4.01 -5.13 -10.22
C LEU A 205 -3.34 -5.55 -11.54
N PHE A 206 -4.01 -5.39 -12.68
CA PHE A 206 -3.46 -5.78 -13.97
C PHE A 206 -2.23 -4.95 -14.37
N THR A 207 -2.31 -3.63 -14.19
CA THR A 207 -1.19 -2.73 -14.50
C THR A 207 0.02 -3.03 -13.61
N THR A 208 -0.22 -3.38 -12.35
CA THR A 208 0.83 -3.83 -11.44
C THR A 208 1.47 -5.14 -11.91
N LEU A 209 0.67 -6.14 -12.30
CA LEU A 209 1.20 -7.41 -12.81
C LEU A 209 2.11 -7.19 -14.01
N VAL A 210 1.71 -6.36 -14.98
CA VAL A 210 2.51 -6.06 -16.18
C VAL A 210 3.86 -5.46 -15.78
N LYS A 211 3.87 -4.49 -14.85
CA LYS A 211 5.10 -3.87 -14.33
C LYS A 211 6.03 -4.90 -13.67
N THR A 212 5.48 -5.82 -12.87
CA THR A 212 6.30 -6.86 -12.20
C THR A 212 6.94 -7.85 -13.18
N LYS A 213 6.34 -8.10 -14.35
CA LYS A 213 6.89 -8.96 -15.40
C LYS A 213 7.93 -8.25 -16.27
N GLN A 214 7.79 -6.94 -16.52
CA GLN A 214 8.78 -6.19 -17.30
C GLN A 214 10.13 -6.07 -16.58
N SER A 215 10.16 -6.08 -15.24
CA SER A 215 11.41 -6.04 -14.48
C SER A 215 12.30 -7.28 -14.61
N THR A 216 11.85 -8.37 -15.24
CA THR A 216 12.72 -9.54 -15.53
C THR A 216 13.43 -9.45 -16.87
N THR A 217 13.08 -8.48 -17.72
CA THR A 217 13.76 -8.22 -18.98
C THR A 217 14.60 -6.96 -18.77
N VAL A 218 15.93 -7.08 -18.85
CA VAL A 218 16.83 -5.92 -18.80
C VAL A 218 16.55 -5.06 -20.04
N ILE A 219 15.66 -4.08 -19.91
CA ILE A 219 15.47 -3.04 -20.93
C ILE A 219 16.63 -2.06 -20.75
N THR A 220 17.70 -2.28 -21.50
CA THR A 220 18.64 -1.21 -21.82
C THR A 220 17.88 -0.18 -22.66
N SER A 221 17.88 1.08 -22.22
CA SER A 221 17.32 2.22 -22.95
C SER A 221 15.79 2.28 -23.08
N SER A 222 15.16 3.01 -22.17
CA SER A 222 14.45 4.27 -22.48
C SER A 222 13.95 4.91 -21.19
N LYS A 223 14.19 6.21 -21.05
CA LYS A 223 13.71 7.07 -19.96
C LYS A 223 12.18 7.04 -19.90
N PHE A 224 11.61 6.08 -19.19
CA PHE A 224 10.37 6.35 -18.47
C PHE A 224 10.74 7.04 -17.17
N ILE A 225 9.95 8.03 -16.77
CA ILE A 225 9.98 8.62 -15.43
C ILE A 225 9.49 7.52 -14.46
N LEU A 226 10.32 6.51 -14.23
CA LEU A 226 10.22 5.68 -13.05
C LEU A 226 10.78 6.54 -11.91
N LEU A 227 9.93 6.84 -10.93
CA LEU A 227 10.37 7.36 -9.65
C LEU A 227 11.39 6.38 -9.06
N GLY A 228 12.68 6.77 -9.11
CA GLY A 228 13.77 6.18 -8.35
C GLY A 228 14.12 4.72 -8.70
N LEU A 229 15.14 4.52 -9.52
CA LEU A 229 15.93 3.29 -9.46
C LEU A 229 16.66 3.27 -8.10
N GLY A 230 15.97 2.75 -7.08
CA GLY A 230 16.48 2.64 -5.72
C GLY A 230 17.42 1.46 -5.59
N ASN A 231 18.71 1.73 -5.51
CA ASN A 231 19.69 0.79 -4.99
C ASN A 231 20.06 1.26 -3.58
N CYS A 232 19.38 0.73 -2.56
CA CYS A 232 19.84 0.85 -1.17
C CYS A 232 21.03 -0.11 -0.97
N ILE A 233 22.23 0.31 -1.33
CA ILE A 233 23.48 -0.45 -1.13
C ILE A 233 24.21 0.21 0.05
N ASP A 234 24.53 -0.57 1.10
CA ASP A 234 25.48 -0.16 2.14
C ASP A 234 26.85 0.08 1.48
N GLU A 235 27.59 1.10 1.90
CA GLU A 235 28.82 1.64 1.30
C GLU A 235 29.91 0.58 1.04
N LYS A 236 29.77 -0.64 1.58
CA LYS A 236 30.72 -1.75 1.47
C LYS A 236 30.38 -2.85 0.48
N ASN A 237 29.24 -2.80 -0.21
CA ASN A 237 28.93 -3.70 -1.34
C ASN A 237 29.17 -5.21 -1.06
N SER A 238 28.98 -5.67 0.19
CA SER A 238 29.20 -7.06 0.58
C SER A 238 27.88 -7.79 0.77
N SER A 239 27.76 -8.96 0.14
CA SER A 239 26.66 -9.90 0.32
C SER A 239 26.83 -10.66 1.64
N MET A 240 25.81 -10.62 2.49
CA MET A 240 25.48 -11.67 3.46
C MET A 240 24.01 -12.04 3.30
#